data_AF-A0A529N7M7-F1
#
_entry.id   AF-A0A529N7M7-F1
#
_cell.length_a   1.000
_cell.length_b   1.000
_cell.length_c   1.000
_cell.angle_alpha   90.00
_cell.angle_beta   90.00
_cell.angle_gamma   90.00
#
_symmetry.space_group_name_H-M   'P 1'
#
loop_
_entity.id
_entity.type
_entity.pdbx_description
1 polymer ?
#
loop_
_entity_poly.entity_id
_entity_poly.type
_entity_poly.pdbx_seq_one_letter_code
_entity_poly.pdbx_strand_id
1 'polypeptide(L)'
;YKLPWRCSGMCTSSKLVDAQAGYEAARNMYGVLIAGANFVLSTTGYLEGALTQSYSKFMLDAEQMVMFYKLGQGLVKSELDETLDAIRQSEPGSHYLGTAHTLKNFEQAFFVPDLMNHDSYEQWSFAGSRDADTRGRDAAEKALREY
;
A
#
# COMPACT_ATOMS: atom_id res chain seq x y z
N TYR A 1 2.68 -27.27 -14.48
CA TYR A 1 1.98 -27.47 -15.78
C TYR A 1 2.31 -26.44 -16.87
N LYS A 2 3.26 -25.49 -16.68
CA LYS A 2 3.56 -24.41 -17.66
C LYS A 2 2.31 -23.64 -18.14
N LEU A 3 1.33 -23.52 -17.25
CA LEU A 3 0.13 -22.73 -17.48
C LEU A 3 0.17 -21.51 -16.55
N PRO A 4 -0.38 -20.36 -16.96
CA PRO A 4 -0.65 -19.29 -16.03
C PRO A 4 -1.48 -19.84 -14.87
N TRP A 5 -1.09 -19.49 -13.64
CA TRP A 5 -1.83 -19.91 -12.47
C TRP A 5 -2.51 -18.72 -11.81
N ARG A 6 -3.72 -18.99 -11.32
CA ARG A 6 -4.58 -18.02 -10.65
C ARG A 6 -4.60 -18.30 -9.16
N CYS A 7 -4.62 -17.25 -8.36
CA CYS A 7 -4.87 -17.32 -6.92
C CYS A 7 -5.91 -16.28 -6.49
N SER A 8 -6.46 -16.44 -5.29
CA SER A 8 -7.15 -15.35 -4.60
C SER A 8 -6.14 -14.52 -3.81
N GLY A 9 -6.33 -13.20 -3.77
CA GLY A 9 -5.44 -12.28 -3.08
C GLY A 9 -5.91 -11.91 -1.68
N MET A 10 -6.46 -10.71 -1.55
CA MET A 10 -6.72 -9.99 -0.30
C MET A 10 -7.98 -10.47 0.44
N CYS A 11 -8.21 -11.78 0.53
CA CYS A 11 -9.36 -12.35 1.23
C CYS A 11 -9.19 -12.29 2.75
N THR A 12 -10.31 -12.09 3.46
CA THR A 12 -10.38 -12.16 4.92
C THR A 12 -11.73 -12.76 5.38
N SER A 13 -11.72 -13.35 6.56
CA SER A 13 -12.88 -13.87 7.29
C SER A 13 -13.50 -12.86 8.28
N SER A 14 -12.90 -11.67 8.40
CA SER A 14 -13.41 -10.59 9.25
C SER A 14 -14.74 -10.06 8.72
N LYS A 15 -15.61 -9.62 9.64
CA LYS A 15 -16.94 -9.06 9.32
C LYS A 15 -16.87 -7.54 9.16
N LEU A 16 -15.77 -6.94 9.61
CA LEU A 16 -15.57 -5.50 9.68
C LEU A 16 -14.25 -5.12 9.01
N VAL A 17 -14.08 -3.83 8.74
CA VAL A 17 -12.81 -3.27 8.26
C VAL A 17 -11.93 -2.96 9.46
N ASP A 18 -11.34 -4.02 10.02
CA ASP A 18 -10.57 -4.00 11.26
C ASP A 18 -9.14 -4.51 11.06
N ALA A 19 -8.40 -4.67 12.16
CA ALA A 19 -7.04 -5.21 12.13
C ALA A 19 -6.98 -6.62 11.53
N GLN A 20 -7.98 -7.49 11.82
CA GLN A 20 -8.05 -8.83 11.24
C GLN A 20 -8.17 -8.74 9.72
N ALA A 21 -9.05 -7.88 9.22
CA ALA A 21 -9.25 -7.68 7.79
C ALA A 21 -7.97 -7.24 7.07
N GLY A 22 -7.18 -6.36 7.70
CA GLY A 22 -5.88 -5.94 7.18
C GLY A 22 -4.83 -7.05 7.22
N TYR A 23 -4.67 -7.73 8.34
CA TYR A 23 -3.63 -8.76 8.53
C TYR A 23 -3.82 -9.97 7.63
N GLU A 24 -5.04 -10.50 7.54
CA GLU A 24 -5.33 -11.65 6.69
C GLU A 24 -5.14 -11.32 5.22
N ALA A 25 -5.67 -10.16 4.79
CA ALA A 25 -5.55 -9.71 3.41
C ALA A 25 -4.09 -9.50 2.99
N ALA A 26 -3.30 -8.79 3.81
CA ALA A 26 -1.89 -8.54 3.53
C ALA A 26 -1.08 -9.83 3.52
N ARG A 27 -1.26 -10.72 4.52
CA ARG A 27 -0.58 -12.02 4.60
C ARG A 27 -0.82 -12.84 3.33
N ASN A 28 -2.08 -12.95 2.90
CA ASN A 28 -2.44 -13.71 1.71
C ASN A 28 -1.78 -13.10 0.46
N MET A 29 -1.86 -11.78 0.31
CA MET A 29 -1.29 -11.10 -0.85
C MET A 29 0.24 -11.21 -0.93
N TYR A 30 0.95 -11.13 0.20
CA TYR A 30 2.39 -11.39 0.24
C TYR A 30 2.71 -12.78 -0.31
N GLY A 31 1.97 -13.80 0.13
CA GLY A 31 2.13 -15.17 -0.37
C GLY A 31 1.88 -15.29 -1.88
N VAL A 32 0.85 -14.62 -2.39
CA VAL A 32 0.51 -14.60 -3.82
C VAL A 32 1.60 -13.92 -4.65
N LEU A 33 2.13 -12.79 -4.17
CA LEU A 33 3.18 -12.05 -4.85
C LEU A 33 4.47 -12.88 -4.95
N ILE A 34 4.95 -13.42 -3.83
CA ILE A 34 6.20 -14.22 -3.82
C ILE A 34 6.07 -15.53 -4.60
N ALA A 35 4.86 -16.09 -4.69
CA ALA A 35 4.59 -17.28 -5.48
C ALA A 35 4.52 -16.99 -7.00
N GLY A 36 4.52 -15.71 -7.41
CA GLY A 36 4.50 -15.31 -8.82
C GLY A 36 3.20 -15.65 -9.52
N ALA A 37 2.05 -15.38 -8.88
CA ALA A 37 0.74 -15.56 -9.50
C ALA A 37 0.58 -14.72 -10.76
N ASN A 38 0.08 -15.33 -11.84
CA ASN A 38 -0.14 -14.63 -13.11
C ASN A 38 -1.42 -13.81 -13.10
N PHE A 39 -2.45 -14.29 -12.39
CA PHE A 39 -3.72 -13.62 -12.25
C PHE A 39 -4.22 -13.74 -10.82
N VAL A 40 -4.51 -12.61 -10.20
CA VAL A 40 -5.02 -12.54 -8.83
C VAL A 40 -6.45 -12.06 -8.89
N LEU A 41 -7.38 -12.93 -8.49
CA LEU A 41 -8.78 -12.56 -8.31
C LEU A 41 -9.02 -12.15 -6.85
N SER A 42 -10.10 -11.42 -6.59
CA SER A 42 -10.50 -11.07 -5.22
C SER A 42 -9.42 -10.25 -4.51
N THR A 43 -8.94 -9.21 -5.18
CA THR A 43 -7.89 -8.32 -4.69
C THR A 43 -8.40 -7.19 -3.80
N THR A 44 -9.70 -6.89 -3.83
CA THR A 44 -10.23 -5.73 -3.10
C THR A 44 -11.63 -5.98 -2.55
N GLY A 45 -11.90 -5.46 -1.35
CA GLY A 45 -13.25 -5.31 -0.80
C GLY A 45 -13.83 -6.51 -0.06
N TYR A 46 -13.16 -7.67 -0.13
CA TYR A 46 -13.69 -8.92 0.41
C TYR A 46 -13.74 -8.90 1.94
N LEU A 47 -14.89 -9.28 2.48
CA LEU A 47 -15.13 -9.56 3.89
C LEU A 47 -15.87 -10.90 4.03
N GLU A 48 -15.90 -11.40 5.27
CA GLU A 48 -16.73 -12.53 5.69
C GLU A 48 -16.53 -13.79 4.83
N GLY A 49 -15.28 -14.09 4.47
CA GLY A 49 -14.97 -15.27 3.67
C GLY A 49 -15.59 -15.21 2.28
N ALA A 50 -15.57 -14.04 1.63
CA ALA A 50 -16.15 -13.76 0.32
C ALA A 50 -17.69 -13.69 0.28
N LEU A 51 -18.37 -13.61 1.42
CA LEU A 51 -19.82 -13.40 1.47
C LEU A 51 -20.20 -11.92 1.35
N THR A 52 -19.27 -11.00 1.63
CA THR A 52 -19.55 -9.57 1.68
C THR A 52 -18.50 -8.79 0.86
N GLN A 53 -18.97 -7.78 0.11
CA GLN A 53 -18.12 -6.81 -0.58
C GLN A 53 -18.31 -5.42 0.03
N SER A 54 -17.26 -4.90 0.65
CA SER A 54 -17.24 -3.58 1.30
C SER A 54 -16.56 -2.54 0.42
N TYR A 55 -17.24 -1.42 0.17
CA TYR A 55 -16.69 -0.26 -0.54
C TYR A 55 -15.51 0.37 0.21
N SER A 56 -15.59 0.46 1.53
CA SER A 56 -14.51 0.97 2.37
C SER A 56 -13.26 0.10 2.26
N LYS A 57 -13.45 -1.21 2.42
CA LYS A 57 -12.37 -2.20 2.28
C LYS A 57 -11.80 -2.19 0.86
N PHE A 58 -12.64 -1.96 -0.15
CA PHE A 58 -12.20 -1.88 -1.54
C PHE A 58 -11.19 -0.75 -1.73
N MET A 59 -11.46 0.45 -1.21
CA MET A 59 -10.56 1.60 -1.33
C MET A 59 -9.24 1.37 -0.61
N LEU A 60 -9.29 0.85 0.62
CA LEU A 60 -8.08 0.54 1.39
C LEU A 60 -7.24 -0.58 0.74
N ASP A 61 -7.90 -1.60 0.20
CA ASP A 61 -7.21 -2.68 -0.51
C ASP A 61 -6.59 -2.19 -1.83
N ALA A 62 -7.28 -1.30 -2.55
CA ALA A 62 -6.75 -0.72 -3.78
C ALA A 62 -5.45 0.04 -3.54
N GLU A 63 -5.36 0.81 -2.45
CA GLU A 63 -4.12 1.46 -2.04
C GLU A 63 -3.00 0.46 -1.71
N GLN A 64 -3.32 -0.59 -0.96
CA GLN A 64 -2.38 -1.69 -0.68
C GLN A 64 -1.90 -2.37 -1.97
N MET A 65 -2.76 -2.50 -2.99
CA MET A 65 -2.37 -3.06 -4.28
C MET A 65 -1.31 -2.22 -4.99
N VAL A 66 -1.34 -0.90 -4.85
CA VAL A 66 -0.26 -0.04 -5.38
C VAL A 66 1.06 -0.31 -4.65
N MET A 67 1.02 -0.52 -3.32
CA MET A 67 2.20 -0.91 -2.54
C MET A 67 2.77 -2.26 -2.99
N PHE A 68 1.91 -3.28 -3.15
CA PHE A 68 2.33 -4.60 -3.62
C PHE A 68 2.84 -4.57 -5.07
N TYR A 69 2.28 -3.71 -5.91
CA TYR A 69 2.77 -3.49 -7.26
C TYR A 69 4.19 -2.92 -7.24
N LYS A 70 4.45 -1.87 -6.44
CA LYS A 70 5.79 -1.29 -6.27
C LYS A 70 6.76 -2.31 -5.68
N LEU A 71 6.36 -3.09 -4.68
CA LEU A 71 7.17 -4.17 -4.12
C LEU A 71 7.54 -5.22 -5.18
N GLY A 72 6.58 -5.59 -6.03
CA GLY A 72 6.77 -6.56 -7.11
C GLY A 72 7.74 -6.11 -8.21
N GLN A 73 8.00 -4.80 -8.35
CA GLN A 73 9.01 -4.27 -9.28
C GLN A 73 10.46 -4.57 -8.84
N GLY A 74 10.66 -4.92 -7.56
CA GLY A 74 11.99 -5.20 -7.02
C GLY A 74 12.86 -3.95 -6.87
N LEU A 75 14.17 -4.16 -6.73
CA LEU A 75 15.14 -3.10 -6.49
C LEU A 75 15.56 -2.41 -7.79
N VAL A 76 15.60 -1.08 -7.77
CA VAL A 76 16.19 -0.26 -8.84
C VAL A 76 17.71 -0.36 -8.76
N LYS A 77 18.33 -1.00 -9.75
CA LYS A 77 19.79 -1.21 -9.79
C LYS A 77 20.54 -0.14 -10.56
N SER A 78 19.86 0.60 -11.44
CA SER A 78 20.48 1.59 -12.34
C SER A 78 21.04 2.81 -11.61
N GLU A 79 20.58 3.09 -10.38
CA GLU A 79 20.91 4.29 -9.62
C GLU A 79 21.94 4.03 -8.50
N LEU A 80 22.56 2.83 -8.48
CA LEU A 80 23.42 2.42 -7.38
C LEU A 80 24.66 3.31 -7.25
N ASP A 81 25.28 3.69 -8.37
CA ASP A 81 26.47 4.55 -8.35
C ASP A 81 26.14 5.95 -7.83
N GLU A 82 25.05 6.56 -8.34
CA GLU A 82 24.57 7.87 -7.85
C GLU A 82 24.21 7.83 -6.36
N THR A 83 23.58 6.73 -5.90
CA THR A 83 23.23 6.53 -4.48
C THR A 83 24.49 6.44 -3.62
N LEU A 84 25.50 5.67 -4.05
CA LEU A 84 26.75 5.52 -3.32
C LEU A 84 27.54 6.84 -3.24
N ASP A 85 27.51 7.65 -4.28
CA ASP A 85 28.14 8.97 -4.28
C ASP A 85 27.45 9.93 -3.31
N ALA A 86 26.12 9.92 -3.24
CA ALA A 86 25.37 10.69 -2.25
C ALA A 86 25.73 10.31 -0.80
N ILE A 87 25.97 9.01 -0.55
CA ILE A 87 26.42 8.51 0.76
C ILE A 87 27.84 9.03 1.07
N ARG A 88 28.77 8.95 0.12
CA ARG A 88 30.17 9.41 0.32
C ARG A 88 30.28 10.91 0.56
N GLN A 89 29.40 11.70 -0.04
CA GLN A 89 29.39 13.16 0.10
C GLN A 89 28.77 13.64 1.42
N SER A 90 28.08 12.75 2.14
CA SER A 90 27.39 13.10 3.38
C SER A 90 28.31 12.92 4.58
N GLU A 91 28.48 13.98 5.36
CA GLU A 91 29.26 13.94 6.60
C GLU A 91 28.64 12.98 7.64
N PRO A 92 29.46 12.23 8.40
CA PRO A 92 28.97 11.40 9.49
C PRO A 92 28.13 12.21 10.50
N GLY A 93 26.93 11.72 10.80
CA GLY A 93 25.97 12.41 11.68
C GLY A 93 25.05 13.42 10.99
N SER A 94 25.19 13.61 9.68
CA SER A 94 24.24 14.39 8.86
C SER A 94 23.00 13.59 8.47
N HIS A 95 22.08 14.21 7.72
CA HIS A 95 20.88 13.59 7.16
C HIS A 95 20.78 13.77 5.64
N TYR A 96 20.04 12.89 4.97
CA TYR A 96 19.95 12.89 3.50
C TYR A 96 18.80 13.74 2.92
N LEU A 97 17.91 14.28 3.77
CA LEU A 97 16.67 14.94 3.34
C LEU A 97 16.86 16.09 2.34
N GLY A 98 17.94 16.87 2.50
CA GLY A 98 18.25 18.03 1.65
C GLY A 98 19.30 17.76 0.56
N THR A 99 19.72 16.51 0.36
CA THR A 99 20.74 16.20 -0.65
C THR A 99 20.15 16.30 -2.06
N ALA A 100 21.00 16.67 -3.04
CA ALA A 100 20.58 16.74 -4.45
C ALA A 100 20.01 15.40 -4.94
N HIS A 101 20.57 14.28 -4.50
CA HIS A 101 20.06 12.95 -4.80
C HIS A 101 18.63 12.73 -4.27
N THR A 102 18.36 13.07 -3.00
CA THR A 102 17.01 12.94 -2.44
C THR A 102 16.03 13.85 -3.17
N LEU A 103 16.37 15.12 -3.39
CA LEU A 103 15.48 16.06 -4.08
C LEU A 103 15.16 15.63 -5.52
N LYS A 104 16.12 15.03 -6.24
CA LYS A 104 15.93 14.50 -7.59
C LYS A 104 14.99 13.28 -7.61
N ASN A 105 15.05 12.42 -6.59
CA ASN A 105 14.42 11.10 -6.63
C ASN A 105 13.16 10.97 -5.75
N PHE A 106 12.90 11.92 -4.85
CA PHE A 106 11.87 11.81 -3.80
C PHE A 106 10.49 11.43 -4.35
N GLU A 107 10.04 12.11 -5.40
CA GLU A 107 8.70 11.91 -5.97
C GLU A 107 8.49 10.51 -6.58
N GLN A 108 9.56 9.82 -6.98
CA GLN A 108 9.50 8.51 -7.65
C GLN A 108 9.94 7.36 -6.75
N ALA A 109 10.74 7.66 -5.72
CA ALA A 109 11.32 6.69 -4.80
C ALA A 109 10.27 6.08 -3.87
N PHE A 110 9.29 6.88 -3.43
CA PHE A 110 8.31 6.48 -2.44
C PHE A 110 6.91 6.33 -3.02
N PHE A 111 6.16 5.36 -2.51
CA PHE A 111 4.72 5.39 -2.62
C PHE A 111 4.17 6.16 -1.42
N VAL A 112 3.42 7.23 -1.68
CA VAL A 112 2.76 8.02 -0.64
C VAL A 112 1.28 7.61 -0.63
N PRO A 113 0.82 6.89 0.41
CA PRO A 113 -0.58 6.51 0.52
C PRO A 113 -1.47 7.73 0.81
N ASP A 114 -2.65 7.75 0.20
CA ASP A 114 -3.70 8.75 0.40
C ASP A 114 -4.62 8.37 1.57
N LEU A 115 -4.85 7.07 1.80
CA LEU A 115 -5.77 6.53 2.78
C LEU A 115 -5.08 5.94 4.01
N MET A 116 -3.75 5.89 4.10
CA MET A 116 -3.04 5.61 5.35
C MET A 116 -2.64 6.92 6.02
N ASN A 117 -2.94 7.04 7.32
CA ASN A 117 -2.66 8.27 8.07
C ASN A 117 -1.30 8.11 8.75
N HIS A 118 -0.39 9.02 8.42
CA HIS A 118 0.95 9.11 8.99
C HIS A 118 1.14 10.41 9.79
N ASP A 119 0.03 11.10 10.06
CA ASP A 119 0.04 12.35 10.81
C ASP A 119 0.39 12.08 12.29
N SER A 120 0.77 13.13 13.01
CA SER A 120 0.92 13.03 14.45
C SER A 120 -0.43 12.72 15.12
N TYR A 121 -0.39 12.20 16.34
CA TYR A 121 -1.59 11.94 17.13
C TYR A 121 -2.45 13.22 17.28
N GLU A 122 -1.82 14.36 17.53
CA GLU A 122 -2.48 15.65 17.71
C GLU A 122 -3.22 16.08 16.44
N GLN A 123 -2.58 15.92 15.28
CA GLN A 123 -3.19 16.21 13.98
C GLN A 123 -4.37 15.28 13.70
N TRP A 124 -4.20 13.98 13.90
CA TRP A 124 -5.25 12.98 13.74
C TRP A 124 -6.45 13.25 14.67
N SER A 125 -6.16 13.58 15.94
CA SER A 125 -7.19 13.88 16.94
C SER A 125 -7.95 15.16 16.58
N PHE A 126 -7.24 16.22 16.19
CA PHE A 126 -7.85 17.48 15.74
C PHE A 126 -8.70 17.29 14.47
N ALA A 127 -8.28 16.39 13.56
CA ALA A 127 -9.02 16.02 12.35
C ALA A 127 -10.21 15.07 12.60
N GLY A 128 -10.58 14.82 13.86
CA GLY A 128 -11.76 14.05 14.24
C GLY A 128 -11.52 12.57 14.47
N SER A 129 -10.28 12.15 14.73
CA SER A 129 -9.92 10.78 15.13
C SER A 129 -10.42 9.70 14.17
N ARG A 130 -10.33 9.97 12.87
CA ARG A 130 -10.92 9.14 11.84
C ARG A 130 -10.17 7.81 11.70
N ASP A 131 -10.88 6.70 11.80
CA ASP A 131 -10.33 5.36 11.60
C ASP A 131 -10.16 5.02 10.11
N ALA A 132 -9.61 3.84 9.82
CA ALA A 132 -9.42 3.37 8.44
C ALA A 132 -10.76 3.19 7.71
N ASP A 133 -11.76 2.61 8.39
CA ASP A 133 -13.05 2.35 7.77
C ASP A 133 -13.77 3.66 7.37
N THR A 134 -13.72 4.68 8.21
CA THR A 134 -14.32 5.99 7.91
C THR A 134 -13.60 6.68 6.77
N ARG A 135 -12.27 6.55 6.66
CA ARG A 135 -11.53 7.11 5.52
C ARG A 135 -11.82 6.35 4.22
N GLY A 136 -11.94 5.02 4.30
CA GLY A 136 -12.31 4.18 3.15
C GLY A 136 -13.72 4.46 2.63
N ARG A 137 -14.71 4.62 3.52
CA ARG A 137 -16.10 4.98 3.15
C ARG A 137 -16.17 6.32 2.42
N ASP A 138 -15.54 7.35 2.97
CA ASP A 138 -15.54 8.69 2.35
C ASP A 138 -14.83 8.69 0.99
N ALA A 139 -13.71 7.96 0.88
CA ALA A 139 -12.99 7.82 -0.38
C ALA A 139 -13.84 7.12 -1.44
N ALA A 140 -14.58 6.07 -1.06
CA ALA A 140 -15.47 5.37 -1.97
C ALA A 140 -16.62 6.27 -2.44
N GLU A 141 -17.24 7.00 -1.51
CA GLU A 141 -18.33 7.93 -1.84
C GLU A 141 -17.85 9.06 -2.76
N LYS A 142 -16.65 9.61 -2.50
CA LYS A 142 -16.01 10.58 -3.39
C LYS A 142 -15.77 10.00 -4.78
N ALA A 143 -15.13 8.83 -4.87
CA ALA A 143 -14.81 8.19 -6.15
C ALA A 143 -16.07 7.90 -6.98
N LEU A 144 -17.16 7.45 -6.34
CA LEU A 144 -18.43 7.19 -7.02
C LEU A 144 -19.15 8.47 -7.49
N ARG A 145 -18.96 9.59 -6.80
CA ARG A 145 -19.53 10.89 -7.21
C ARG A 145 -18.77 11.51 -8.39
N GLU A 146 -17.48 11.24 -8.49
CA GLU A 146 -16.58 11.83 -9.49
C GLU A 146 -16.47 10.99 -10.78
N TYR A 147 -17.06 9.79 -10.80
CA TYR A 147 -17.07 8.87 -11.95
C TYR A 147 -18.16 9.22 -12.97
#